data_AF-A0AAU1JIY7-F1
#
_entry.id   AF-A0AAU1JIY7-F1
#
_cell.length_a   1.000
_cell.length_b   1.000
_cell.length_c   1.000
_cell.angle_alpha   90.00
_cell.angle_beta   90.00
_cell.angle_gamma   90.00
#
_symmetry.space_group_name_H-M   'P 1'
#
loop_
_entity.id
_entity.type
_entity.pdbx_description
1 polymer ?
#
loop_
_entity_poly.entity_id
_entity_poly.type
_entity_poly.pdbx_seq_one_letter_code
_entity_poly.pdbx_strand_id
1 'polypeptide(L)'
;MEPGALLYDPDTGKVGEYQDSAGPYALLRPVGGGREWQADPESLRPATDRERLLAGVHAANHRARTDAPFLVNVPPRPVPDCAPCEELAELRALARAEHDHSAETDANVLLRKHRSEAHPV
;
A
#
# COMPACT_ATOMS: atom_id res chain seq x y z
N MET A 1 0.56 -28.84 13.19
CA MET A 1 0.72 -27.37 13.26
C MET A 1 -0.55 -26.81 13.88
N GLU A 2 -0.44 -25.78 14.71
CA GLU A 2 -1.62 -25.14 15.33
C GLU A 2 -2.15 -24.01 14.43
N PRO A 3 -3.48 -23.89 14.24
CA PRO A 3 -4.07 -22.76 13.52
C PRO A 3 -3.61 -21.42 14.11
N GLY A 4 -3.21 -20.48 13.25
CA GLY A 4 -2.66 -19.18 13.63
C GLY A 4 -1.13 -19.14 13.81
N ALA A 5 -0.43 -20.28 13.67
CA ALA A 5 1.03 -20.30 13.67
C ALA A 5 1.59 -19.59 12.41
N LEU A 6 2.60 -18.73 12.60
CA LEU A 6 3.27 -18.04 11.49
C LEU A 6 4.42 -18.88 10.94
N LEU A 7 4.29 -19.31 9.69
CA LEU A 7 5.23 -20.17 9.00
C LEU A 7 5.85 -19.44 7.82
N TYR A 8 7.15 -19.65 7.64
CA TYR A 8 7.87 -19.22 6.45
C TYR A 8 7.87 -20.34 5.43
N ASP A 9 7.45 -19.98 4.23
CA ASP A 9 7.45 -20.83 3.04
C ASP A 9 8.67 -20.46 2.17
N PRO A 10 9.69 -21.32 2.09
CA PRO A 10 10.89 -21.05 1.30
C PRO A 10 10.63 -21.05 -0.21
N ASP A 11 9.60 -21.76 -0.70
CA ASP A 11 9.29 -21.83 -2.13
C ASP A 11 8.70 -20.51 -2.64
N THR A 12 7.89 -19.85 -1.81
CA THR A 12 7.29 -18.55 -2.16
C THR A 12 8.04 -17.35 -1.59
N GLY A 13 8.96 -17.57 -0.64
CA GLY A 13 9.69 -16.52 0.07
C GLY A 13 8.79 -15.66 0.96
N LYS A 14 7.67 -16.21 1.44
CA LYS A 14 6.62 -15.48 2.18
C LYS A 14 6.35 -16.10 3.54
N VAL A 15 5.76 -15.28 4.42
CA VAL A 15 5.23 -15.74 5.71
C VAL A 15 3.71 -15.78 5.64
N GLY A 16 3.14 -16.89 6.12
CA GLY A 16 1.70 -17.07 6.24
C GLY A 16 1.27 -17.61 7.59
N GLU A 17 0.04 -17.32 7.96
CA GLU A 17 -0.67 -17.92 9.09
C GLU A 17 -1.22 -19.28 8.65
N TYR A 18 -0.87 -20.33 9.39
CA TYR A 18 -1.41 -21.67 9.16
C TYR A 18 -2.90 -21.69 9.45
N GLN A 19 -3.70 -22.08 8.47
CA GLN A 19 -5.15 -22.15 8.59
C GLN A 19 -5.61 -23.58 8.87
N ASP A 20 -5.28 -24.50 7.97
CA ASP A 20 -5.69 -25.90 8.03
C ASP A 20 -4.83 -26.75 7.09
N SER A 21 -5.04 -28.06 7.08
CA SER A 21 -4.49 -29.01 6.11
C SER A 21 -5.50 -29.33 5.01
N ALA A 22 -5.06 -29.26 3.75
CA ALA A 22 -5.85 -29.64 2.58
C ALA A 22 -5.16 -30.82 1.89
N GLY A 23 -5.49 -32.05 2.32
CA GLY A 23 -4.84 -33.26 1.84
C GLY A 23 -3.34 -33.26 2.22
N PRO A 24 -2.41 -33.44 1.26
CA PRO A 24 -0.97 -33.43 1.55
C PRO A 24 -0.42 -32.02 1.77
N TYR A 25 -1.19 -30.96 1.53
CA TYR A 25 -0.71 -29.58 1.59
C TYR A 25 -1.17 -28.85 2.86
N ALA A 26 -0.35 -27.94 3.34
CA ALA A 26 -0.73 -26.95 4.34
C ALA A 26 -1.38 -25.74 3.66
N LEU A 27 -2.49 -25.24 4.20
CA LEU A 27 -3.14 -24.02 3.75
C LEU A 27 -2.63 -22.85 4.59
N LEU A 28 -1.96 -21.91 3.93
CA LEU A 28 -1.44 -20.69 4.53
C LEU A 28 -2.23 -19.47 4.05
N ARG A 29 -2.45 -18.53 4.97
CA ARG A 29 -3.03 -17.22 4.67
C ARG A 29 -1.99 -16.12 4.82
N PRO A 30 -1.92 -15.13 3.92
CA PRO A 30 -0.91 -14.07 4.05
C PRO A 30 -1.17 -13.24 5.31
N VAL A 31 -0.09 -12.81 5.98
CA VAL A 31 -0.18 -11.86 7.09
C VAL A 31 -0.90 -10.59 6.61
N GLY A 32 -1.96 -10.20 7.30
CA GLY A 32 -2.81 -9.05 6.92
C GLY A 32 -3.93 -9.35 5.94
N GLY A 33 -4.15 -10.61 5.59
CA GLY A 33 -5.23 -11.05 4.71
C GLY A 33 -4.84 -11.14 3.24
N GLY A 34 -5.73 -11.74 2.45
CA GLY A 34 -5.51 -12.01 1.03
C GLY A 34 -5.81 -13.46 0.67
N ARG A 35 -5.47 -13.85 -0.56
CA ARG A 35 -5.75 -15.19 -1.07
C ARG A 35 -4.83 -16.21 -0.39
N GLU A 36 -5.44 -17.25 0.16
CA GLU A 36 -4.75 -18.40 0.74
C GLU A 36 -3.97 -19.16 -0.34
N TRP A 37 -2.88 -19.81 0.06
CA TRP A 37 -2.09 -20.67 -0.82
C TRP A 37 -1.77 -21.99 -0.15
N GLN A 38 -1.56 -23.00 -0.99
CA GLN A 38 -1.11 -24.32 -0.56
C GLN A 38 0.42 -24.33 -0.54
N ALA A 39 0.99 -24.87 0.53
CA ALA A 39 2.43 -25.06 0.68
C ALA A 39 2.73 -26.50 1.10
N ASP A 40 3.92 -26.97 0.75
CA ASP A 40 4.40 -28.28 1.17
C ASP A 40 4.75 -28.25 2.67
N PRO A 41 4.07 -29.04 3.52
CA PRO A 41 4.24 -28.97 4.98
C PRO A 41 5.65 -29.38 5.44
N GLU A 42 6.38 -30.17 4.66
CA GLU A 42 7.77 -30.58 4.99
C GLU A 42 8.77 -29.44 4.75
N SER A 43 8.47 -28.56 3.81
CA SER A 43 9.28 -27.39 3.48
C SER A 43 9.00 -26.19 4.40
N LEU A 44 7.87 -26.19 5.10
CA LEU A 44 7.51 -25.11 6.03
C LEU A 44 8.35 -25.14 7.30
N ARG A 45 8.73 -23.95 7.77
CA ARG A 45 9.36 -23.77 9.08
C ARG A 45 8.74 -22.63 9.86
N PRO A 46 8.88 -22.61 11.20
CA PRO A 46 8.55 -21.44 11.99
C PRO A 46 9.24 -20.19 11.45
N ALA A 47 8.46 -19.11 11.27
CA ALA A 47 9.01 -17.83 10.87
C ALA A 47 9.87 -17.25 12.00
N THR A 48 11.06 -16.75 11.65
CA THR A 48 11.90 -16.00 12.60
C THR A 48 11.23 -14.68 12.99
N ASP A 49 11.62 -14.09 14.12
CA ASP A 49 11.07 -12.79 14.54
C ASP A 49 11.25 -11.70 13.48
N ARG A 50 12.39 -11.71 12.77
CA ARG A 50 12.63 -10.78 11.66
C ARG A 50 11.62 -10.97 10.53
N GLU A 51 11.35 -12.21 10.14
CA GLU A 51 10.41 -12.53 9.07
C GLU A 51 8.97 -12.19 9.46
N ARG A 52 8.59 -12.45 10.71
CA ARG A 52 7.29 -12.06 11.27
C ARG A 52 7.10 -10.54 11.24
N LEU A 53 8.10 -9.79 11.67
CA LEU A 53 8.08 -8.32 11.63
C LEU A 53 8.00 -7.79 10.19
N LEU A 54 8.81 -8.32 9.28
CA LEU A 54 8.78 -7.92 7.86
C LEU A 54 7.42 -8.20 7.22
N ALA A 55 6.83 -9.36 7.50
CA ALA A 55 5.50 -9.72 7.02
C ALA A 55 4.42 -8.77 7.57
N GLY A 56 4.48 -8.42 8.85
CA GLY A 56 3.58 -7.44 9.46
C GLY A 56 3.70 -6.04 8.86
N VAL A 57 4.93 -5.56 8.63
CA VAL A 57 5.17 -4.27 7.98
C VAL A 57 4.69 -4.28 6.53
N HIS A 58 4.97 -5.35 5.78
CA HIS A 58 4.50 -5.50 4.41
C HIS A 58 2.97 -5.49 4.35
N ALA A 59 2.31 -6.20 5.28
CA ALA A 59 0.86 -6.22 5.41
C ALA A 59 0.26 -4.85 5.71
N ALA A 60 0.87 -4.08 6.63
CA ALA A 60 0.43 -2.73 6.95
C ALA A 60 0.59 -1.78 5.75
N ASN A 61 1.75 -1.84 5.08
CA ASN A 61 2.01 -1.05 3.88
C ASN A 61 1.08 -1.40 2.73
N HIS A 62 0.76 -2.68 2.53
CA HIS A 62 -0.19 -3.11 1.52
C HIS A 62 -1.59 -2.56 1.81
N ARG A 63 -2.09 -2.71 3.04
CA ARG A 63 -3.38 -2.15 3.46
C ARG A 63 -3.45 -0.64 3.28
N ALA A 64 -2.41 0.10 3.64
CA ALA A 64 -2.35 1.54 3.42
C ALA A 64 -2.47 1.93 1.93
N ARG A 65 -2.05 1.05 1.01
CA ARG A 65 -2.17 1.27 -0.44
C ARG A 65 -3.53 0.84 -1.01
N THR A 66 -4.19 -0.16 -0.43
CA THR A 66 -5.43 -0.73 -0.96
C THR A 66 -6.70 -0.20 -0.29
N ASP A 67 -6.66 0.09 1.01
CA ASP A 67 -7.83 0.54 1.79
C ASP A 67 -7.95 2.07 1.87
N ALA A 68 -6.93 2.81 1.43
CA ALA A 68 -7.08 4.24 1.27
C ALA A 68 -8.06 4.50 0.11
N PRO A 69 -9.19 5.21 0.32
CA PRO A 69 -10.09 5.56 -0.77
C PRO A 69 -9.29 6.37 -1.79
N PHE A 70 -9.23 5.86 -3.02
CA PHE A 70 -8.77 6.54 -4.23
C PHE A 70 -7.64 7.55 -4.02
N LEU A 71 -6.37 7.13 -4.14
CA LEU A 71 -5.28 8.02 -4.58
C LEU A 71 -5.29 9.43 -3.95
N VAL A 72 -5.64 9.58 -2.67
CA VAL A 72 -5.60 10.90 -2.00
C VAL A 72 -4.18 11.47 -1.97
N ASN A 73 -3.18 10.59 -2.20
CA ASN A 73 -1.76 10.91 -2.36
C ASN A 73 -1.29 11.13 -3.80
N VAL A 74 -2.13 10.99 -4.84
CA VAL A 74 -1.70 11.38 -6.20
C VAL A 74 -2.03 12.85 -6.40
N PRO A 75 -1.02 13.72 -6.49
CA PRO A 75 -1.25 15.15 -6.65
C PRO A 75 -1.91 15.44 -8.02
N PRO A 76 -2.94 16.31 -8.12
CA PRO A 76 -3.51 16.74 -9.38
C PRO A 76 -2.43 17.30 -10.33
N ARG A 77 -2.51 16.94 -11.62
CA ARG A 77 -1.60 17.49 -12.63
C ARG A 77 -2.14 18.81 -13.18
N PRO A 78 -1.28 19.80 -13.44
CA PRO A 78 -1.67 21.00 -14.16
C PRO A 78 -2.06 20.66 -15.61
N VAL A 79 -3.02 21.40 -16.17
CA VAL A 79 -3.31 21.35 -17.62
C VAL A 79 -2.22 22.15 -18.34
N PRO A 80 -1.61 21.62 -19.42
CA PRO A 80 -0.62 22.37 -20.19
C PRO A 80 -1.17 23.71 -20.68
N ASP A 81 -0.31 24.74 -20.73
CA ASP A 81 -0.64 26.09 -21.21
C ASP A 81 -1.71 26.81 -20.37
N CYS A 82 -1.94 26.35 -19.13
CA CYS A 82 -2.80 27.01 -18.17
C CYS A 82 -1.97 27.60 -17.03
N ALA A 83 -1.66 28.90 -17.12
CA ALA A 83 -0.86 29.64 -16.13
C ALA A 83 -1.32 29.43 -14.66
N PRO A 84 -2.63 29.52 -14.30
CA PRO A 84 -3.04 29.29 -12.91
C PRO A 84 -2.87 27.82 -12.47
N CYS A 85 -2.95 26.85 -13.39
CA CYS A 85 -2.62 25.46 -13.06
C CYS A 85 -1.13 25.31 -12.74
N GLU A 86 -0.27 25.93 -13.53
CA GLU A 86 1.19 25.89 -13.36
C GLU A 86 1.61 26.57 -12.05
N GLU A 87 1.08 27.75 -11.75
CA GLU A 87 1.37 28.47 -10.50
C GLU A 87 1.01 27.64 -9.25
N LEU A 88 -0.15 26.97 -9.26
CA LEU A 88 -0.54 26.08 -8.16
C LEU A 88 0.35 24.83 -8.06
N ALA A 89 0.86 24.34 -9.19
CA ALA A 89 1.82 23.22 -9.21
C ALA A 89 3.20 23.64 -8.68
N GLU A 90 3.64 24.86 -8.97
CA GLU A 90 4.86 25.46 -8.42
C GLU A 90 4.75 25.71 -6.93
N LEU A 91 3.62 26.29 -6.47
CA LEU A 91 3.35 26.50 -5.05
C LEU A 91 3.42 25.18 -4.27
N ARG A 92 2.83 24.12 -4.81
CA ARG A 92 2.94 22.77 -4.23
C ARG A 92 4.38 22.27 -4.17
N ALA A 93 5.17 22.51 -5.22
CA ALA A 93 6.57 22.08 -5.27
C ALA A 93 7.43 22.81 -4.24
N LEU A 94 7.21 24.12 -4.05
CA LEU A 94 7.84 24.93 -3.02
C LEU A 94 7.47 24.44 -1.62
N ALA A 95 6.16 24.27 -1.34
CA ALA A 95 5.68 23.76 -0.06
C ALA A 95 6.29 22.39 0.29
N ARG A 96 6.40 21.49 -0.69
CA ARG A 96 7.07 20.19 -0.51
C ARG A 96 8.55 20.33 -0.19
N ALA A 97 9.26 21.25 -0.84
CA ALA A 97 10.68 21.50 -0.59
C ALA A 97 10.93 22.05 0.82
N GLU A 98 9.97 22.83 1.36
CA GLU A 98 10.01 23.37 2.73
C GLU A 98 9.40 22.42 3.78
N HIS A 99 8.88 21.26 3.36
CA HIS A 99 8.15 20.32 4.21
C HIS A 99 6.88 20.90 4.86
N ASP A 100 6.26 21.90 4.23
CA ASP A 100 4.95 22.44 4.63
C ASP A 100 3.82 21.59 4.05
N HIS A 101 3.39 20.60 4.82
CA HIS A 101 2.31 19.68 4.42
C HIS A 101 0.94 20.36 4.33
N SER A 102 0.71 21.47 5.06
CA SER A 102 -0.55 22.22 5.00
C SER A 102 -0.65 22.93 3.66
N ALA A 103 0.37 23.71 3.32
CA ALA A 103 0.43 24.42 2.04
C ALA A 103 0.42 23.47 0.85
N GLU A 104 1.10 22.31 0.95
CA GLU A 104 1.05 21.28 -0.09
C GLU A 104 -0.38 20.76 -0.32
N THR A 105 -1.13 20.53 0.76
CA THR A 105 -2.51 20.05 0.70
C THR A 105 -3.44 21.12 0.11
N ASP A 106 -3.29 22.37 0.54
CA ASP A 106 -4.08 23.50 0.04
C ASP A 106 -3.87 23.71 -1.46
N ALA A 107 -2.62 23.69 -1.94
CA ALA A 107 -2.31 23.78 -3.36
C ALA A 107 -2.97 22.64 -4.18
N ASN A 108 -3.00 21.42 -3.64
CA ASN A 108 -3.71 20.30 -4.26
C ASN A 108 -5.23 20.49 -4.29
N VAL A 109 -5.83 21.06 -3.24
CA VAL A 109 -7.27 21.36 -3.19
C VAL A 109 -7.62 22.45 -4.20
N LEU A 110 -6.85 23.54 -4.22
CA LEU A 110 -7.04 24.66 -5.14
C LEU A 110 -6.89 24.22 -6.60
N LEU A 111 -5.90 23.39 -6.92
CA LEU A 111 -5.71 22.90 -8.29
C LEU A 111 -6.85 21.98 -8.74
N ARG A 112 -7.41 21.15 -7.85
CA ARG A 112 -8.62 20.35 -8.17
C ARG A 112 -9.83 21.25 -8.42
N LYS A 113 -10.03 22.25 -7.56
CA LYS A 113 -11.13 23.21 -7.70
C LYS A 113 -11.03 23.97 -9.03
N HIS A 114 -9.88 24.58 -9.31
CA HIS A 114 -9.65 25.32 -10.54
C HIS A 114 -9.89 24.45 -11.79
N ARG A 115 -9.37 23.22 -11.81
CA ARG A 115 -9.61 22.30 -12.93
C ARG A 115 -11.10 21.99 -13.12
N SER A 116 -11.85 21.80 -12.05
CA SER A 116 -13.30 21.54 -12.14
C SER A 116 -14.08 22.76 -12.65
N GLU A 117 -13.62 23.98 -12.36
CA GLU A 117 -14.29 25.22 -12.73
C GLU A 117 -13.90 25.71 -14.13
N ALA A 118 -12.62 25.64 -14.48
CA ALA A 118 -12.04 26.21 -15.70
C ALA A 118 -11.81 25.18 -16.82
N HIS A 119 -11.73 23.89 -16.48
CA HIS A 119 -11.49 22.80 -17.44
C HIS A 119 -12.49 21.66 -17.27
N PRO A 120 -13.80 21.92 -17.41
CA PRO A 120 -14.79 20.84 -17.48
C PRO A 120 -14.47 19.99 -18.71
N VAL A 121 -14.45 18.67 -18.50
CA VAL A 121 -14.31 17.66 -19.57
C VAL A 121 -15.53 17.61 -20.47
#